data_AF-A0A956LA37-F1
#
_entry.id   AF-A0A956LA37-F1
#
_cell.length_a   1.000
_cell.length_b   1.000
_cell.length_c   1.000
_cell.angle_alpha   90.00
_cell.angle_beta   90.00
_cell.angle_gamma   90.00
#
_symmetry.space_group_name_H-M   'P 1'
#
loop_
_entity.id
_entity.type
_entity.pdbx_description
1 polymer ?
#
loop_
_entity_poly.entity_id
_entity_poly.type
_entity_poly.pdbx_seq_one_letter_code
_entity_poly.pdbx_strand_id
1 'polypeptide(L)'
;DEVRDLGEDIDLDPTERHSIEVYVDRLKHKEGIRGRVADSIETAAELSGGLVRILPLDGEALEFSQHYAELEHGLTYPEITPSLFSFNSPEGACPRCGGLGRRRVVDPARLVPDEGKPLRDAIAPWVGGLRGGGRAALGKTLARVAKALGVSLTTPWRELPAEARVTLMEGSGEPAVAEARFEGARPWVERRIAEAEAKAERRAEDDDAPAGLEELLAYTEERTCDACEGQRLRLEARMVRVGG
;
A
#
# COMPACT_ATOMS: atom_id res chain seq x y z
N ASP A 1 -30.95 -23.54 -1.56
CA ASP A 1 -30.89 -23.27 -3.01
C ASP A 1 -32.29 -23.25 -3.58
N GLU A 2 -32.66 -22.14 -4.20
CA GLU A 2 -33.96 -21.95 -4.86
C GLU A 2 -33.70 -21.78 -6.36
N VAL A 3 -34.32 -22.62 -7.19
CA VAL A 3 -34.22 -22.51 -8.66
C VAL A 3 -35.44 -21.75 -9.15
N ARG A 4 -35.21 -20.65 -9.88
CA ARG A 4 -36.25 -19.82 -10.48
C ARG A 4 -36.13 -19.78 -12.00
N ASP A 5 -37.25 -19.57 -12.68
CA ASP A 5 -37.27 -19.34 -14.13
C ASP A 5 -36.88 -17.89 -14.42
N LEU A 6 -36.06 -17.67 -15.47
CA LEU A 6 -35.61 -16.33 -15.87
C LEU A 6 -36.75 -15.43 -16.41
N GLY A 7 -37.89 -16.02 -16.77
CA GLY A 7 -39.08 -15.30 -17.22
C GLY A 7 -39.95 -14.74 -16.09
N GLU A 8 -39.64 -15.07 -14.83
CA GLU A 8 -40.35 -14.58 -13.66
C GLU A 8 -39.67 -13.33 -13.07
N ASP A 9 -40.42 -12.50 -12.34
CA ASP A 9 -39.82 -11.40 -11.57
C ASP A 9 -39.03 -11.98 -10.39
N ILE A 10 -37.70 -11.89 -10.46
CA ILE A 10 -36.79 -12.32 -9.41
C ILE A 10 -36.41 -11.12 -8.53
N ASP A 11 -37.09 -10.96 -7.40
CA ASP A 11 -36.77 -9.95 -6.38
C ASP A 11 -35.77 -10.52 -5.35
N LEU A 12 -34.69 -9.79 -5.09
CA LEU A 12 -33.60 -10.16 -4.18
C LEU A 12 -33.41 -9.04 -3.15
N ASP A 13 -33.26 -9.40 -1.87
CA ASP A 13 -33.04 -8.42 -0.80
C ASP A 13 -31.68 -7.72 -0.98
N PRO A 14 -31.63 -6.39 -1.18
CA PRO A 14 -30.37 -5.67 -1.42
C PRO A 14 -29.46 -5.62 -0.17
N THR A 15 -29.95 -5.99 1.01
CA THR A 15 -29.17 -5.99 2.25
C THR A 15 -28.46 -7.32 2.53
N GLU A 16 -28.81 -8.37 1.79
CA GLU A 16 -28.23 -9.70 1.94
C GLU A 16 -27.24 -10.03 0.81
N ARG A 17 -26.31 -10.96 1.09
CA ARG A 17 -25.39 -11.48 0.09
C ARG A 17 -26.05 -12.65 -0.63
N HIS A 18 -26.12 -12.56 -1.96
CA HIS A 18 -26.67 -13.62 -2.81
C HIS A 18 -25.59 -14.32 -3.60
N SER A 19 -25.73 -15.63 -3.79
CA SER A 19 -24.99 -16.39 -4.80
C SER A 19 -25.96 -16.75 -5.92
N ILE A 20 -25.65 -16.31 -7.14
CA ILE A 20 -26.53 -16.48 -8.30
C ILE A 20 -25.82 -17.38 -9.30
N GLU A 21 -26.45 -18.50 -9.62
CA GLU A 21 -25.97 -19.47 -10.59
C GLU A 21 -26.97 -19.59 -11.73
N VAL A 22 -26.46 -19.60 -12.96
CA VAL A 22 -27.29 -19.75 -14.17
C VAL A 22 -27.10 -21.15 -14.72
N TYR A 23 -28.17 -21.94 -14.76
CA TYR A 23 -28.16 -23.24 -15.41
C TYR A 23 -28.19 -23.06 -16.93
N VAL A 24 -27.06 -23.36 -17.58
CA VAL A 24 -26.91 -23.17 -19.04
C VAL A 24 -27.39 -24.37 -19.84
N ASP A 25 -26.98 -25.58 -19.45
CA ASP A 25 -27.38 -26.80 -20.15
C ASP A 25 -27.41 -28.01 -19.20
N ARG A 26 -28.19 -29.02 -19.57
CA ARG A 26 -28.20 -30.34 -18.95
C ARG A 26 -27.67 -31.36 -19.95
N LEU A 27 -26.48 -31.88 -19.65
CA LEU A 27 -25.75 -32.77 -20.55
C LEU A 27 -25.77 -34.22 -20.04
N LYS A 28 -25.76 -35.17 -20.98
CA LYS A 28 -25.59 -36.61 -20.70
C LYS A 28 -24.42 -37.13 -21.51
N HIS A 29 -23.39 -37.64 -20.85
CA HIS A 29 -22.18 -38.14 -21.52
C HIS A 29 -22.54 -39.23 -22.56
N LYS A 30 -22.16 -38.98 -23.81
CA LYS A 30 -22.36 -39.89 -24.96
C LYS A 30 -21.34 -39.58 -26.05
N GLU A 31 -21.14 -40.51 -26.97
CA GLU A 31 -20.28 -40.30 -28.13
C GLU A 31 -20.76 -39.11 -28.97
N GLY A 32 -19.83 -38.29 -29.46
CA GLY A 32 -20.12 -37.10 -30.26
C GLY A 32 -20.60 -35.86 -29.49
N ILE A 33 -20.70 -35.87 -28.15
CA ILE A 33 -21.21 -34.72 -27.39
C ILE A 33 -20.25 -33.52 -27.29
N ARG A 34 -18.99 -33.68 -27.72
CA ARG A 34 -17.92 -32.70 -27.50
C ARG A 34 -18.26 -31.29 -27.98
N GLY A 35 -18.89 -31.14 -29.15
CA GLY A 35 -19.30 -29.83 -29.67
C GLY A 35 -20.30 -29.13 -28.75
N ARG A 36 -21.36 -29.83 -28.35
CA ARG A 36 -22.35 -29.29 -27.41
C ARG A 36 -21.77 -28.93 -26.05
N VAL A 37 -20.85 -29.76 -25.52
CA VAL A 37 -20.13 -29.43 -24.28
C VAL A 37 -19.36 -28.13 -24.43
N ALA A 38 -18.64 -27.94 -25.54
CA ALA A 38 -17.89 -26.72 -25.81
C ALA A 38 -18.83 -25.50 -25.87
N ASP A 39 -19.91 -25.58 -26.64
CA ASP A 39 -20.90 -24.48 -26.77
C ASP A 39 -21.50 -24.10 -25.41
N SER A 40 -21.84 -25.09 -24.56
CA SER A 40 -22.36 -24.83 -23.22
C SER A 40 -21.33 -24.21 -22.29
N ILE A 41 -20.07 -24.65 -22.36
CA ILE A 41 -18.97 -24.10 -21.55
C ILE A 41 -18.67 -22.66 -21.97
N GLU A 42 -18.62 -22.37 -23.27
CA GLU A 42 -18.44 -21.01 -23.79
C GLU A 42 -19.57 -20.08 -23.33
N THR A 43 -20.82 -20.52 -23.47
CA THR A 43 -21.98 -19.76 -23.00
C THR A 43 -21.93 -19.49 -21.49
N ALA A 44 -21.58 -20.51 -20.69
CA ALA A 44 -21.46 -20.36 -19.24
C ALA A 44 -20.34 -19.40 -18.84
N ALA A 45 -19.18 -19.52 -19.49
CA ALA A 45 -18.05 -18.63 -19.24
C ALA A 45 -18.37 -17.18 -19.66
N GLU A 46 -19.05 -16.96 -20.78
CA GLU A 46 -19.41 -15.62 -21.23
C GLU A 46 -20.39 -14.93 -20.27
N LEU A 47 -21.40 -15.67 -19.76
CA LEU A 47 -22.38 -15.14 -18.81
C LEU A 47 -21.78 -14.80 -17.44
N SER A 48 -20.74 -15.52 -17.02
CA SER A 48 -20.15 -15.41 -15.68
C SER A 48 -18.84 -14.60 -15.64
N GLY A 49 -18.30 -14.20 -16.79
CA GLY A 49 -16.97 -13.57 -16.88
C GLY A 49 -15.81 -14.56 -16.70
N GLY A 50 -15.99 -15.81 -17.13
CA GLY A 50 -14.94 -16.82 -17.23
C GLY A 50 -15.06 -17.98 -16.24
N LEU A 51 -16.11 -18.04 -15.42
CA LEU A 51 -16.35 -19.10 -14.43
C LEU A 51 -17.33 -20.16 -14.94
N VAL A 52 -17.03 -21.43 -14.72
CA VAL A 52 -17.91 -22.53 -15.09
C VAL A 52 -17.98 -23.53 -13.96
N ARG A 53 -19.20 -23.84 -13.52
CA ARG A 53 -19.47 -24.88 -12.54
C ARG A 53 -20.22 -26.03 -13.20
N ILE A 54 -19.67 -27.23 -13.09
CA ILE A 54 -20.30 -28.47 -13.55
C ILE A 54 -20.81 -29.19 -12.32
N LEU A 55 -22.10 -29.54 -12.32
CA LEU A 55 -22.77 -30.27 -11.25
C LEU A 55 -23.03 -31.71 -11.72
N PRO A 56 -22.17 -32.69 -11.39
CA PRO A 56 -22.44 -34.09 -11.66
C PRO A 56 -23.70 -34.56 -10.91
N LEU A 57 -24.43 -35.53 -11.48
CA LEU A 57 -25.54 -36.18 -10.77
C LEU A 57 -25.04 -36.97 -9.55
N ASP A 58 -23.84 -37.53 -9.66
CA ASP A 58 -23.13 -38.24 -8.60
C ASP A 58 -21.73 -37.64 -8.47
N GLY A 59 -21.37 -37.14 -7.28
CA GLY A 59 -20.05 -36.57 -6.99
C GLY A 59 -20.09 -35.10 -6.58
N GLU A 60 -18.90 -34.51 -6.45
CA GLU A 60 -18.73 -33.10 -6.09
C GLU A 60 -18.80 -32.19 -7.32
N ALA A 61 -19.18 -30.94 -7.09
CA ALA A 61 -19.16 -29.93 -8.13
C ALA A 61 -17.73 -29.70 -8.62
N LEU A 62 -17.57 -29.54 -9.93
CA LEU A 62 -16.30 -29.17 -10.54
C LEU A 62 -16.38 -27.70 -10.94
N GLU A 63 -15.38 -26.92 -10.51
CA GLU A 63 -15.30 -25.50 -10.82
C GLU A 63 -14.10 -25.22 -11.71
N PHE A 64 -14.31 -24.37 -12.72
CA PHE A 64 -13.32 -23.99 -13.71
C PHE A 64 -13.31 -22.48 -13.88
N SER A 65 -12.14 -21.95 -14.20
CA SER A 65 -11.95 -20.55 -14.53
C SER A 65 -11.07 -20.42 -15.77
N GLN A 66 -11.42 -19.49 -16.66
CA GLN A 66 -10.57 -19.07 -17.78
C GLN A 66 -9.39 -18.19 -17.33
N HIS A 67 -9.47 -17.64 -16.12
CA HIS A 67 -8.42 -16.83 -15.50
C HIS A 67 -7.64 -17.65 -14.47
N TYR A 68 -6.38 -17.29 -14.24
CA TYR A 68 -5.64 -17.77 -13.07
C TYR A 68 -6.34 -17.21 -11.83
N ALA A 69 -7.08 -18.07 -11.11
CA ALA A 69 -7.84 -17.66 -9.95
C ALA A 69 -7.89 -18.77 -8.90
N GLU A 70 -7.99 -18.34 -7.65
CA GLU A 70 -8.41 -19.16 -6.52
C GLU A 70 -9.92 -18.89 -6.32
N LEU A 71 -10.74 -19.93 -6.49
CA LEU A 71 -12.19 -19.79 -6.62
C LEU A 71 -12.92 -19.72 -5.27
N GLU A 72 -12.33 -20.24 -4.20
CA GLU A 72 -12.94 -20.22 -2.86
C GLU A 72 -13.04 -18.80 -2.30
N HIS A 73 -12.01 -17.98 -2.52
CA HIS A 73 -11.93 -16.60 -2.01
C HIS A 73 -12.05 -15.54 -3.11
N GLY A 74 -12.19 -15.96 -4.37
CA GLY A 74 -12.35 -15.05 -5.52
C GLY A 74 -11.09 -14.24 -5.85
N LEU A 75 -9.91 -14.78 -5.57
CA LEU A 75 -8.64 -14.11 -5.86
C LEU A 75 -8.26 -14.35 -7.31
N THR A 76 -8.05 -13.28 -8.08
CA THR A 76 -7.55 -13.36 -9.46
C THR A 76 -6.06 -12.97 -9.51
N TYR A 77 -5.31 -13.68 -10.34
CA TYR A 77 -3.89 -13.46 -10.57
C TYR A 77 -3.66 -12.84 -11.95
N PRO A 78 -2.63 -11.98 -12.11
CA PRO A 78 -2.26 -11.46 -13.42
C PRO A 78 -1.81 -12.60 -14.34
N GLU A 79 -1.91 -12.36 -15.65
CA GLU A 79 -1.37 -13.30 -16.64
C GLU A 79 0.14 -13.50 -16.43
N ILE A 80 0.56 -14.76 -16.58
CA ILE A 80 1.96 -15.14 -16.49
C ILE A 80 2.65 -14.77 -17.80
N THR A 81 3.19 -13.55 -17.85
CA THR A 81 3.99 -13.04 -18.96
C THR A 81 5.45 -12.86 -18.52
N PRO A 82 6.43 -12.79 -19.44
CA PRO A 82 7.81 -12.45 -19.08
C PRO A 82 7.92 -11.09 -18.35
N SER A 83 7.05 -10.13 -18.68
CA SER A 83 6.98 -8.80 -18.05
C SER A 83 6.64 -8.87 -16.57
N LEU A 84 5.83 -9.85 -16.15
CA LEU A 84 5.50 -10.10 -14.73
C LEU A 84 6.75 -10.41 -13.90
N PHE A 85 7.79 -10.97 -14.51
CA PHE A 85 9.06 -11.31 -13.85
C PHE A 85 10.14 -10.24 -14.03
N SER A 86 9.81 -9.10 -14.64
CA SER A 86 10.73 -7.99 -14.83
C SER A 86 10.49 -6.92 -13.75
N PHE A 87 11.48 -6.72 -12.88
CA PHE A 87 11.46 -5.61 -11.91
C PHE A 87 11.61 -4.23 -12.56
N ASN A 88 11.92 -4.16 -13.85
CA ASN A 88 11.95 -2.92 -14.62
C ASN A 88 10.60 -2.63 -15.29
N SER A 89 9.67 -3.60 -15.30
CA SER A 89 8.31 -3.40 -15.79
C SER A 89 7.40 -3.02 -14.62
N PRO A 90 6.52 -2.02 -14.76
CA PRO A 90 5.47 -1.75 -13.76
C PRO A 90 4.61 -2.98 -13.45
N GLU A 91 4.44 -3.88 -14.42
CA GLU A 91 3.66 -5.11 -14.26
C GLU A 91 4.28 -6.08 -13.26
N GLY A 92 5.62 -6.17 -13.19
CA GLY A 92 6.35 -7.11 -12.35
C GLY A 92 7.02 -6.50 -11.13
N ALA A 93 7.30 -5.19 -11.16
CA ALA A 93 7.97 -4.47 -10.10
C ALA A 93 7.18 -4.48 -8.79
N CYS A 94 7.89 -4.57 -7.66
CA CYS A 94 7.29 -4.40 -6.35
C CYS A 94 6.64 -3.01 -6.27
N PRO A 95 5.33 -2.89 -6.01
CA PRO A 95 4.64 -1.60 -6.01
C PRO A 95 5.13 -0.67 -4.90
N ARG A 96 5.69 -1.23 -3.83
CA ARG A 96 6.15 -0.46 -2.68
C ARG A 96 7.50 0.23 -2.89
N CYS A 97 8.37 -0.33 -3.73
CA CYS A 97 9.70 0.24 -4.02
C CYS A 97 9.97 0.48 -5.50
N GLY A 98 8.98 0.31 -6.37
CA GLY A 98 9.11 0.50 -7.81
C GLY A 98 10.19 -0.38 -8.44
N GLY A 99 10.41 -1.59 -7.92
CA GLY A 99 11.43 -2.50 -8.46
C GLY A 99 12.88 -2.19 -8.02
N LEU A 100 13.08 -1.27 -7.08
CA LEU A 100 14.42 -0.96 -6.56
C LEU A 100 14.94 -1.99 -5.56
N GLY A 101 14.05 -2.71 -4.87
CA GLY A 101 14.39 -3.67 -3.80
C GLY A 101 14.77 -3.02 -2.46
N ARG A 102 14.97 -1.71 -2.46
CA ARG A 102 15.29 -0.88 -1.29
C ARG A 102 14.39 0.34 -1.25
N ARG A 103 14.28 0.93 -0.07
CA ARG A 103 13.59 2.20 0.14
C ARG A 103 14.46 3.10 0.97
N ARG A 104 14.39 4.38 0.62
CA ARG A 104 14.86 5.45 1.49
C ARG A 104 13.83 5.66 2.58
N VAL A 105 14.27 5.62 3.83
CA VAL A 105 13.42 5.89 5.00
C VAL A 105 14.12 6.90 5.89
N VAL A 106 13.35 7.73 6.58
CA VAL A 106 13.92 8.66 7.56
C VAL A 106 14.43 7.87 8.77
N ASP A 107 15.64 8.18 9.22
CA ASP A 107 16.26 7.52 10.37
C ASP A 107 16.07 8.39 11.63
N PRO A 108 15.31 7.94 12.65
CA PRO A 108 15.11 8.71 13.86
C PRO A 108 16.42 9.04 14.61
N ALA A 109 17.47 8.20 14.51
CA ALA A 109 18.76 8.49 15.11
C ALA A 109 19.47 9.67 14.42
N ARG A 110 19.21 9.90 13.13
CA ARG A 110 19.71 11.07 12.39
C ARG A 110 18.88 12.32 12.63
N LEU A 111 17.59 12.16 12.93
CA LEU A 111 16.74 13.29 13.33
C LEU A 111 17.12 13.85 14.69
N VAL A 112 17.55 12.99 15.63
CA VAL A 112 17.98 13.36 16.97
C VAL A 112 19.37 12.78 17.25
N PRO A 113 20.45 13.36 16.68
CA PRO A 113 21.79 12.81 16.79
C PRO A 113 22.42 12.98 18.19
N ASP A 114 21.92 13.94 18.98
CA ASP A 114 22.36 14.18 20.36
C ASP A 114 21.14 14.24 21.28
N GLU A 115 20.84 13.12 21.91
CA GLU A 115 19.69 13.01 22.82
C GLU A 115 19.90 13.75 24.16
N GLY A 116 21.10 14.30 24.42
CA GLY A 116 21.37 15.14 25.58
C GLY A 116 20.94 16.58 25.41
N LYS A 117 20.63 17.01 24.19
CA LYS A 117 20.16 18.37 23.93
C LYS A 117 18.74 18.59 24.45
N PRO A 118 18.43 19.83 24.88
CA PRO A 118 17.07 20.20 25.25
C PRO A 118 16.13 20.06 24.05
N LEU A 119 14.87 19.68 24.28
CA LEU A 119 13.87 19.46 23.22
C LEU A 119 13.84 20.54 22.12
N ARG A 120 13.94 21.82 22.49
CA ARG A 120 13.98 22.94 21.52
C ARG A 120 15.13 22.87 20.50
N ASP A 121 16.20 22.16 20.81
CA ASP A 121 17.44 22.08 20.03
C ASP A 121 17.82 20.63 19.64
N ALA A 122 17.01 19.64 20.03
CA ALA A 122 17.32 18.22 19.87
C ALA A 122 17.02 17.68 18.45
N ILE A 123 15.94 18.15 17.82
CA ILE A 123 15.52 17.69 16.49
C ILE A 123 16.26 18.49 15.42
N ALA A 124 17.29 17.90 14.81
CA ALA A 124 18.23 18.57 13.93
C ALA A 124 17.59 19.30 12.72
N PRO A 125 16.62 18.71 11.98
CA PRO A 125 16.00 19.38 10.85
C PRO A 125 15.25 20.67 11.24
N TRP A 126 14.75 20.75 12.47
CA TRP A 126 14.02 21.90 12.97
C TRP A 126 14.91 23.06 13.42
N VAL A 127 16.16 22.75 13.78
CA VAL A 127 17.16 23.74 14.20
C VAL A 127 17.93 24.28 12.99
N GLY A 128 18.37 23.40 12.09
CA GLY A 128 19.18 23.75 10.92
C GLY A 128 18.36 24.10 9.68
N GLY A 129 17.25 23.38 9.44
CA GLY A 129 16.48 23.46 8.19
C GLY A 129 15.43 24.58 8.14
N LEU A 130 15.27 25.36 9.21
CA LEU A 130 14.31 26.48 9.29
C LEU A 130 15.05 27.80 9.54
N ARG A 131 14.90 28.74 8.59
CA ARG A 131 15.43 30.12 8.70
C ARG A 131 14.32 31.12 9.03
N GLY A 132 14.66 32.17 9.77
CA GLY A 132 13.77 33.32 10.03
C GLY A 132 12.41 32.94 10.60
N GLY A 133 11.33 33.35 9.92
CA GLY A 133 9.94 33.17 10.35
C GLY A 133 9.50 31.72 10.55
N GLY A 134 10.10 30.76 9.82
CA GLY A 134 9.78 29.33 9.97
C GLY A 134 10.18 28.77 11.34
N ARG A 135 11.32 29.22 11.88
CA ARG A 135 11.80 28.79 13.20
C ARG A 135 10.93 29.36 14.33
N ALA A 136 10.47 30.61 14.18
CA ALA A 136 9.57 31.24 15.14
C ALA A 136 8.19 30.57 15.17
N ALA A 137 7.64 30.22 14.00
CA ALA A 137 6.37 29.51 13.90
C ALA A 137 6.46 28.11 14.53
N LEU A 138 7.51 27.36 14.21
CA LEU A 138 7.73 26.04 14.80
C LEU A 138 7.91 26.13 16.33
N GLY A 139 8.65 27.12 16.84
CA GLY A 139 8.83 27.30 18.28
C GLY A 139 7.51 27.49 19.02
N LYS A 140 6.56 28.24 18.46
CA LYS A 140 5.20 28.40 19.03
C LYS A 140 4.44 27.08 19.05
N THR A 141 4.50 26.32 17.94
CA THR A 141 3.87 25.00 17.85
C THR A 141 4.47 24.02 18.86
N LEU A 142 5.80 24.00 18.98
CA LEU A 142 6.51 23.12 19.90
C LEU A 142 6.20 23.47 21.35
N ALA A 143 6.10 24.76 21.70
CA ALA A 143 5.68 25.19 23.03
C ALA A 143 4.26 24.73 23.38
N ARG A 144 3.32 24.83 22.42
CA ARG A 144 1.94 24.33 22.57
C ARG A 144 1.91 22.83 22.81
N VAL A 145 2.62 22.07 21.98
CA VAL A 145 2.71 20.60 22.07
C VAL A 145 3.37 20.17 23.37
N ALA A 146 4.50 20.78 23.74
CA ALA A 146 5.20 20.50 24.99
C ALA A 146 4.31 20.74 26.22
N LYS A 147 3.54 21.84 26.23
CA LYS A 147 2.57 22.12 27.30
C LYS A 147 1.50 21.04 27.42
N ALA A 148 0.92 20.58 26.30
CA ALA A 148 -0.10 19.55 26.32
C ALA A 148 0.44 18.16 26.69
N LEU A 149 1.70 17.88 26.37
CA LEU A 149 2.40 16.67 26.78
C LEU A 149 2.98 16.75 28.20
N GLY A 150 2.85 17.89 28.89
CA GLY A 150 3.39 18.10 30.24
C GLY A 150 4.92 18.10 30.32
N VAL A 151 5.62 18.41 29.22
CA VAL A 151 7.09 18.41 29.14
C VAL A 151 7.64 19.83 28.97
N SER A 152 8.91 20.04 29.35
CA SER A 152 9.60 21.32 29.14
C SER A 152 10.44 21.30 27.87
N LEU A 153 10.49 22.45 27.18
CA LEU A 153 11.41 22.69 26.06
C LEU A 153 12.88 22.63 26.46
N THR A 154 13.19 22.73 27.76
CA THR A 154 14.55 22.64 28.32
C THR A 154 14.94 21.22 28.73
N THR A 155 13.99 20.28 28.76
CA THR A 155 14.26 18.88 29.14
C THR A 155 15.09 18.22 28.04
N PRO A 156 16.20 17.55 28.38
CA PRO A 156 16.96 16.73 27.44
C PRO A 156 16.08 15.69 26.75
N TRP A 157 16.30 15.45 25.46
CA TRP A 157 15.45 14.52 24.68
C TRP A 157 15.34 13.13 25.31
N ARG A 158 16.46 12.55 25.76
CA ARG A 158 16.50 11.22 26.39
C ARG A 158 15.67 11.14 27.69
N GLU A 159 15.41 12.28 28.32
CA GLU A 159 14.66 12.38 29.59
C GLU A 159 13.16 12.63 29.36
N LEU A 160 12.73 12.81 28.11
CA LEU A 160 11.32 12.94 27.77
C LEU A 160 10.60 11.59 27.92
N PRO A 161 9.33 11.59 28.38
CA PRO A 161 8.48 10.41 28.37
C PRO A 161 8.44 9.75 26.98
N ALA A 162 8.31 8.41 26.94
CA ALA A 162 8.28 7.66 25.69
C ALA A 162 7.16 8.15 24.75
N GLU A 163 5.96 8.38 25.29
CA GLU A 163 4.82 8.93 24.56
C GLU A 163 5.14 10.30 23.95
N ALA A 164 5.77 11.20 24.71
CA ALA A 164 6.16 12.50 24.20
C ALA A 164 7.17 12.39 23.06
N ARG A 165 8.17 11.49 23.17
CA ARG A 165 9.13 11.23 22.09
C ARG A 165 8.45 10.69 20.83
N VAL A 166 7.50 9.76 20.98
CA VAL A 166 6.71 9.21 19.87
C VAL A 166 5.88 10.31 19.22
N THR A 167 5.14 11.11 19.98
CA THR A 167 4.34 12.23 19.44
C THR A 167 5.22 13.26 18.72
N LEU A 168 6.39 13.56 19.27
CA LEU A 168 7.33 14.51 18.66
C LEU A 168 7.94 13.97 17.35
N MET A 169 8.16 12.66 17.27
CA MET A 169 8.75 11.99 16.12
C MET A 169 7.73 11.72 15.01
N GLU A 170 6.61 11.09 15.36
CA GLU A 170 5.62 10.54 14.41
C GLU A 170 4.37 11.42 14.25
N GLY A 171 4.20 12.41 15.13
CA GLY A 171 3.04 13.30 15.14
C GLY A 171 1.97 12.86 16.15
N SER A 172 0.92 13.67 16.27
CA SER A 172 -0.15 13.43 17.25
C SER A 172 -1.19 12.40 16.80
N GLY A 173 -1.24 12.04 15.52
CA GLY A 173 -2.32 11.22 14.98
C GLY A 173 -3.70 11.80 15.33
N GLU A 174 -4.61 10.92 15.73
CA GLU A 174 -5.91 11.23 16.34
C GLU A 174 -6.01 10.53 17.71
N PRO A 175 -6.44 11.23 18.80
CA PRO A 175 -6.90 12.62 18.85
C PRO A 175 -5.77 13.65 18.76
N ALA A 176 -6.09 14.84 18.29
CA ALA A 176 -5.14 15.95 18.18
C ALA A 176 -4.57 16.38 19.54
N VAL A 177 -3.29 16.70 19.59
CA VAL A 177 -2.65 17.29 20.78
C VAL A 177 -2.88 18.80 20.78
N ALA A 178 -3.35 19.35 21.92
CA ALA A 178 -3.63 20.77 22.07
C ALA A 178 -4.55 21.36 20.98
N GLU A 179 -5.64 20.66 20.66
CA GLU A 179 -6.71 21.10 19.75
C GLU A 179 -6.29 21.25 18.27
N ALA A 180 -5.07 20.87 17.89
CA ALA A 180 -4.64 20.86 16.50
C ALA A 180 -3.61 19.77 16.22
N ARG A 181 -3.78 19.09 15.07
CA ARG A 181 -2.90 18.01 14.62
C ARG A 181 -1.45 18.49 14.57
N PHE A 182 -0.57 17.70 15.17
CA PHE A 182 0.86 17.90 15.10
C PHE A 182 1.47 16.88 14.14
N GLU A 183 2.29 17.36 13.21
CA GLU A 183 2.84 16.54 12.12
C GLU A 183 3.94 15.56 12.58
N GLY A 184 4.76 15.95 13.55
CA GLY A 184 5.95 15.17 13.94
C GLY A 184 7.16 15.43 13.04
N ALA A 185 8.34 15.06 13.52
CA ALA A 185 9.60 15.31 12.83
C ALA A 185 9.77 14.45 11.57
N ARG A 186 9.44 13.16 11.64
CA ARG A 186 9.57 12.23 10.51
C ARG A 186 8.64 12.60 9.37
N PRO A 187 7.31 12.73 9.56
CA PRO A 187 6.42 13.10 8.45
C PRO A 187 6.75 14.47 7.87
N TRP A 188 7.24 15.41 8.70
CA TRP A 188 7.71 16.71 8.22
C TRP A 188 8.91 16.57 7.25
N VAL A 189 9.91 15.74 7.57
CA VAL A 189 11.06 15.50 6.69
C VAL A 189 10.63 14.78 5.42
N GLU A 190 9.80 13.74 5.54
CA GLU A 190 9.28 12.97 4.39
C GLU A 190 8.51 13.86 3.42
N ARG A 191 7.60 14.71 3.93
CA ARG A 191 6.87 15.68 3.10
C ARG A 191 7.83 16.64 2.38
N ARG A 192 8.83 17.16 3.10
CA ARG A 192 9.78 18.14 2.54
C ARG A 192 10.70 17.53 1.49
N ILE A 193 11.07 16.25 1.64
CA ILE A 193 11.78 15.48 0.60
C ILE A 193 10.87 15.33 -0.62
N ALA A 194 9.63 14.87 -0.45
CA ALA A 194 8.70 14.68 -1.56
C ALA A 194 8.41 15.99 -2.31
N GLU A 195 8.22 17.10 -1.59
CA GLU A 195 8.08 18.44 -2.17
C GLU A 195 9.31 18.85 -2.98
N ALA A 196 10.52 18.58 -2.45
CA ALA A 196 11.78 18.92 -3.10
C ALA A 196 12.06 18.04 -4.33
N GLU A 197 11.77 16.74 -4.27
CA GLU A 197 11.86 15.80 -5.39
C GLU A 197 10.86 16.16 -6.48
N ALA A 198 9.59 16.41 -6.14
CA ALA A 198 8.58 16.83 -7.11
C ALA A 198 8.94 18.19 -7.76
N LYS A 199 9.59 19.07 -7.01
CA LYS A 199 10.11 20.33 -7.54
C LYS A 199 11.33 20.11 -8.44
N ALA A 200 12.20 19.16 -8.11
CA ALA A 200 13.34 18.77 -8.94
C ALA A 200 12.88 18.19 -10.27
N GLU A 201 11.89 17.30 -10.24
CA GLU A 201 11.32 16.68 -11.44
C GLU A 201 10.72 17.73 -12.39
N ARG A 202 9.90 18.65 -11.85
CA ARG A 202 9.36 19.79 -12.64
C ARG A 202 10.43 20.77 -13.13
N ARG A 203 11.63 20.75 -12.54
CA ARG A 203 12.73 21.67 -12.87
C ARG A 203 13.87 20.99 -13.61
N ALA A 204 13.84 19.70 -13.87
CA ALA A 204 14.73 19.10 -14.86
C ALA A 204 14.51 19.71 -16.26
N GLU A 205 13.44 20.49 -16.43
CA GLU A 205 13.16 21.37 -17.57
C GLU A 205 13.85 22.77 -17.51
N ASP A 206 14.37 23.21 -16.34
CA ASP A 206 15.01 24.52 -16.09
C ASP A 206 16.33 24.42 -15.26
N ASP A 207 17.43 25.05 -15.71
CA ASP A 207 18.85 24.88 -15.29
C ASP A 207 19.28 25.12 -13.80
N ASP A 208 18.39 25.19 -12.80
CA ASP A 208 18.75 25.47 -11.38
C ASP A 208 18.50 24.31 -10.40
N ALA A 209 19.51 23.96 -9.59
CA ALA A 209 19.46 22.87 -8.62
C ALA A 209 18.41 23.07 -7.49
N PRO A 210 17.72 22.00 -7.01
CA PRO A 210 16.77 22.09 -5.91
C PRO A 210 17.48 22.39 -4.59
N ALA A 211 17.37 23.63 -4.10
CA ALA A 211 17.94 24.02 -2.81
C ALA A 211 17.40 23.16 -1.65
N GLY A 212 18.30 22.48 -0.93
CA GLY A 212 18.02 21.81 0.34
C GLY A 212 17.60 20.35 0.28
N LEU A 213 17.50 19.72 -0.91
CA LEU A 213 17.19 18.28 -0.99
C LEU A 213 18.31 17.43 -0.36
N GLU A 214 19.57 17.68 -0.70
CA GLU A 214 20.71 16.92 -0.16
C GLU A 214 20.82 17.01 1.38
N GLU A 215 20.53 18.19 1.95
CA GLU A 215 20.47 18.39 3.41
C GLU A 215 19.37 17.55 4.05
N LEU A 216 18.19 17.45 3.42
CA LEU A 216 17.10 16.63 3.92
C LEU A 216 17.40 15.13 3.78
N LEU A 217 18.04 14.72 2.69
CA LEU A 217 18.44 13.33 2.46
C LEU A 217 19.47 12.84 3.48
N ALA A 218 20.27 13.74 4.08
CA ALA A 218 21.19 13.38 5.15
C ALA A 218 20.49 12.73 6.36
N TYR A 219 19.21 13.04 6.60
CA TYR A 219 18.40 12.44 7.68
C TYR A 219 17.78 11.08 7.31
N THR A 220 18.10 10.55 6.14
CA THR A 220 17.56 9.27 5.66
C THR A 220 18.63 8.20 5.57
N GLU A 221 18.19 6.94 5.53
CA GLU A 221 19.02 5.80 5.22
C GLU A 221 18.34 4.90 4.18
N GLU A 222 19.12 4.09 3.49
CA GLU A 222 18.59 3.02 2.63
C GLU A 222 18.33 1.78 3.47
N ARG A 223 17.10 1.26 3.40
CA ARG A 223 16.73 -0.04 3.96
C ARG A 223 16.21 -0.96 2.88
N THR A 224 16.40 -2.26 3.08
CA THR A 224 15.74 -3.29 2.27
C THR A 224 14.23 -3.07 2.29
N CYS A 225 13.60 -3.15 1.12
CA CYS A 225 12.15 -3.04 1.02
C CYS A 225 11.51 -4.20 1.76
N ASP A 226 10.65 -3.91 2.71
CA ASP A 226 9.97 -4.89 3.55
C ASP A 226 8.85 -5.66 2.82
N ALA A 227 8.26 -5.09 1.78
CA ALA A 227 7.22 -5.77 1.00
C ALA A 227 7.76 -6.84 0.03
N CYS A 228 8.96 -6.64 -0.52
CA CYS A 228 9.59 -7.62 -1.43
C CYS A 228 10.85 -8.26 -0.86
N GLU A 229 11.27 -7.88 0.36
CA GLU A 229 12.48 -8.35 1.02
C GLU A 229 13.74 -8.24 0.14
N GLY A 230 13.80 -7.19 -0.69
CA GLY A 230 14.90 -6.99 -1.63
C GLY A 230 14.80 -7.77 -2.94
N GLN A 231 13.77 -8.61 -3.13
CA GLN A 231 13.56 -9.39 -4.36
C GLN A 231 13.04 -8.55 -5.54
N ARG A 232 12.67 -7.29 -5.31
CA ARG A 232 12.29 -6.29 -6.32
C ARG A 232 11.00 -6.56 -7.07
N LEU A 233 10.45 -7.76 -6.99
CA LEU A 233 9.23 -8.17 -7.67
C LEU A 233 8.00 -8.01 -6.77
N ARG A 234 6.84 -7.89 -7.41
CA ARG A 234 5.54 -7.99 -6.76
C ARG A 234 5.29 -9.40 -6.22
N LEU A 235 4.30 -9.52 -5.34
CA LEU A 235 4.03 -10.76 -4.62
C LEU A 235 3.64 -11.90 -5.57
N GLU A 236 2.78 -11.62 -6.54
CA GLU A 236 2.21 -12.57 -7.49
C GLU A 236 3.31 -13.22 -8.34
N ALA A 237 4.28 -12.42 -8.80
CA ALA A 237 5.45 -12.92 -9.53
C ALA A 237 6.33 -13.84 -8.66
N ARG A 238 6.48 -13.52 -7.35
CA ARG A 238 7.28 -14.31 -6.40
C ARG A 238 6.63 -15.63 -6.02
N MET A 239 5.32 -15.77 -6.22
CA MET A 239 4.59 -17.01 -5.94
C MET A 239 4.69 -18.04 -7.06
N VAL A 240 5.13 -17.66 -8.26
CA VAL A 240 5.37 -18.61 -9.36
C VAL A 240 6.67 -19.37 -9.09
N ARG A 241 6.60 -20.69 -9.11
CA ARG A 241 7.73 -21.60 -8.81
C ARG A 241 7.99 -22.55 -9.97
N VAL A 242 9.25 -22.90 -10.17
CA VAL A 242 9.68 -23.94 -11.13
C VAL A 242 10.45 -24.99 -10.36
N GLY A 243 9.96 -26.23 -10.32
CA GLY A 243 10.63 -27.34 -9.64
C GLY A 243 10.49 -27.38 -8.10
N GLY A 244 9.68 -26.51 -7.50
CA GLY A 244 9.36 -26.50 -6.06
C GLY A 244 10.10 -25.44 -5.25
#